data_AF-A0A967SA21-F1
#
_entry.id   AF-A0A967SA21-F1
#
_cell.length_a   1.000
_cell.length_b   1.000
_cell.length_c   1.000
_cell.angle_alpha   90.00
_cell.angle_beta   90.00
_cell.angle_gamma   90.00
#
_symmetry.space_group_name_H-M   'P 1'
#
loop_
_entity.id
_entity.type
_entity.pdbx_description
1 polymer ?
#
loop_
_entity_poly.entity_id
_entity_poly.type
_entity_poly.pdbx_seq_one_letter_code
_entity_poly.pdbx_strand_id
1 'polypeptide(L)'
;MTPCWQLAAITVIALLVRPWRRRPRPLGAPESVGGGRVDREVARAAPVPSARIRGPAARSRRRRRRRDEAEVVRRLPEMVDLLLLGVGAGLTPRATLARARPFVPAPFGPVIDQALGRADAGGLFADSLERSAAALGPAVRPLVAAVVAGEHEGVELVPALRRVGDEARRRRRAMAEERIRRLPVTMLGPLVLCVLPAFALLTVAPLVLAALADLGIT
;
A
#
# COMPACT_ATOMS: atom_id res chain seq x y z
N MET A 1 -7.42 -37.81 44.41
CA MET A 1 -6.25 -38.08 43.54
C MET A 1 -6.63 -37.64 42.12
N THR A 2 -6.36 -36.39 41.76
CA THR A 2 -6.59 -35.91 40.38
C THR A 2 -5.57 -36.60 39.46
N PRO A 3 -5.99 -37.24 38.35
CA PRO A 3 -5.07 -37.99 37.49
C PRO A 3 -4.03 -37.03 36.91
N CYS A 4 -2.75 -37.35 37.11
CA CYS A 4 -1.59 -36.55 36.68
C CYS A 4 -1.66 -36.11 35.20
N TRP A 5 -2.41 -36.86 34.38
CA TRP A 5 -2.66 -36.57 32.98
C TRP A 5 -3.51 -35.31 32.71
N GLN A 6 -4.43 -34.92 33.62
CA GLN A 6 -5.23 -33.70 33.46
C GLN A 6 -4.38 -32.42 33.51
N LEU A 7 -3.37 -32.38 34.39
CA LEU A 7 -2.47 -31.23 34.51
C LEU A 7 -1.51 -31.13 33.31
N ALA A 8 -1.08 -32.26 32.76
CA ALA A 8 -0.30 -32.30 31.52
C ALA A 8 -1.11 -31.79 30.32
N ALA A 9 -2.38 -32.21 30.19
CA ALA A 9 -3.27 -31.75 29.13
C ALA A 9 -3.54 -30.23 29.21
N ILE A 10 -3.85 -29.71 30.39
CA ILE A 10 -4.11 -28.27 30.60
C ILE A 10 -2.83 -27.43 30.33
N THR A 11 -1.66 -27.94 30.71
CA THR A 11 -0.38 -27.26 30.49
C THR A 11 0.01 -27.22 29.01
N VAL A 12 -0.25 -28.30 28.26
CA VAL A 12 -0.04 -28.36 26.81
C VAL A 12 -1.00 -27.41 26.09
N ILE A 13 -2.27 -27.37 26.47
CA ILE A 13 -3.27 -26.42 25.93
C ILE A 13 -2.85 -24.97 26.20
N ALA A 14 -2.40 -24.66 27.43
CA ALA A 14 -1.94 -23.32 27.80
C ALA A 14 -0.65 -22.88 27.07
N LEU A 15 0.28 -23.80 26.81
CA LEU A 15 1.50 -23.55 26.04
C LEU A 15 1.23 -23.36 24.55
N LEU A 16 0.26 -24.08 23.98
CA LEU A 16 -0.17 -23.95 22.57
C LEU A 16 -0.97 -22.67 22.29
N VAL A 17 -1.70 -22.14 23.27
CA VAL A 17 -2.44 -20.86 23.17
C VAL A 17 -1.55 -19.63 23.38
N ARG A 18 -0.41 -19.79 24.08
CA ARG A 18 0.56 -18.71 24.38
C ARG A 18 1.09 -17.92 23.16
N PRO A 19 1.46 -18.53 22.01
CA PRO A 19 2.04 -17.80 20.88
C PRO A 19 1.05 -16.85 20.16
N TRP A 20 -0.26 -17.08 20.26
CA TRP A 20 -1.29 -16.27 19.58
C TRP A 20 -1.75 -15.04 20.36
N ARG A 21 -1.36 -14.90 21.64
CA ARG A 21 -1.75 -13.76 22.49
C ARG A 21 -0.96 -12.47 22.18
N ARG A 22 -0.04 -12.46 21.21
CA ARG A 22 0.75 -11.28 20.82
C ARG A 22 0.04 -10.42 19.76
N ARG A 23 -0.93 -9.64 20.25
CA ARG A 23 -1.45 -8.33 19.78
C ARG A 23 -1.83 -8.15 18.29
N PRO A 24 -3.09 -7.83 17.97
CA PRO A 24 -3.36 -7.01 16.79
C PRO A 24 -2.68 -5.64 16.96
N ARG A 25 -1.93 -5.21 15.94
CA ARG A 25 -1.40 -3.84 15.88
C ARG A 25 -2.58 -2.87 15.78
N PRO A 26 -2.66 -1.85 16.65
CA PRO A 26 -3.73 -0.87 16.56
C PRO A 26 -3.67 -0.11 15.23
N LEU A 27 -4.80 -0.10 14.53
CA LEU A 27 -5.11 0.80 13.41
C LEU A 27 -5.66 2.09 14.02
N GLY A 28 -5.00 3.21 13.75
CA GLY A 28 -5.47 4.55 14.11
C GLY A 28 -4.43 5.38 14.84
N ALA A 29 -3.74 6.24 14.10
CA ALA A 29 -3.26 7.51 14.64
C ALA A 29 -3.65 8.59 13.62
N PRO A 30 -4.60 9.50 13.95
CA PRO A 30 -4.93 10.65 13.14
C PRO A 30 -3.86 11.75 13.25
N GLU A 31 -4.08 12.78 12.44
CA GLU A 31 -3.33 14.02 12.20
C GLU A 31 -2.44 14.58 13.32
N SER A 32 -1.29 15.12 12.89
CA SER A 32 -0.82 16.42 13.41
C SER A 32 -0.51 17.33 12.22
N VAL A 33 -1.38 18.34 12.06
CA VAL A 33 -1.20 19.56 11.28
C VAL A 33 -0.74 20.65 12.25
N GLY A 34 0.28 21.42 11.86
CA GLY A 34 0.79 22.64 12.54
C GLY A 34 1.81 22.35 13.64
N GLY A 35 2.95 23.04 13.76
CA GLY A 35 3.52 24.23 13.14
C GLY A 35 4.79 24.63 13.93
N GLY A 36 5.65 25.49 13.35
CA GLY A 36 6.83 26.10 13.99
C GLY A 36 8.12 25.26 13.84
N ARG A 37 9.11 25.60 12.99
CA ARG A 37 10.12 26.68 13.13
C ARG A 37 10.98 26.47 14.40
N VAL A 38 12.31 26.64 14.31
CA VAL A 38 13.39 26.38 15.32
C VAL A 38 14.03 24.99 15.08
N ASP A 39 15.24 24.78 14.52
CA ASP A 39 16.43 25.62 14.45
C ASP A 39 17.30 25.39 13.20
N ARG A 40 17.81 26.52 12.71
CA ARG A 40 18.99 26.64 11.86
C ARG A 40 20.23 26.57 12.76
N GLU A 41 21.38 26.32 12.13
CA GLU A 41 22.74 26.39 12.70
C GLU A 41 23.30 25.16 13.41
N VAL A 42 23.66 24.13 12.64
CA VAL A 42 24.89 23.32 12.81
C VAL A 42 25.13 22.62 11.46
N ALA A 43 26.25 22.63 10.76
CA ALA A 43 27.52 23.32 10.84
C ALA A 43 28.13 23.21 9.43
N ARG A 44 28.81 24.26 8.97
CA ARG A 44 29.79 24.17 7.88
C ARG A 44 30.97 23.34 8.38
N ALA A 45 31.28 22.24 7.72
CA ALA A 45 32.61 21.62 7.76
C ALA A 45 32.80 20.66 6.57
N ALA A 46 33.98 20.72 5.97
CA ALA A 46 34.44 20.05 4.76
C ALA A 46 34.57 18.51 4.89
N PRO A 47 34.84 17.76 3.81
CA PRO A 47 34.51 16.34 3.72
C PRO A 47 35.61 15.44 4.29
N VAL A 48 35.23 14.53 5.19
CA VAL A 48 36.04 13.35 5.58
C VAL A 48 35.50 12.10 4.86
N PRO A 49 36.38 11.22 4.34
CA PRO A 49 35.98 10.00 3.66
C PRO A 49 35.64 8.94 4.70
N SER A 50 34.41 8.98 5.23
CA SER A 50 33.94 7.99 6.20
C SER A 50 32.98 6.99 5.56
N ALA A 51 33.31 5.72 5.80
CA ALA A 51 32.53 4.54 5.48
C ALA A 51 31.03 4.79 5.73
N ARG A 52 30.24 4.57 4.69
CA ARG A 52 28.81 4.94 4.61
C ARG A 52 27.98 4.05 5.54
N ILE A 53 28.02 4.33 6.84
CA ILE A 53 27.01 3.88 7.80
C ILE A 53 25.68 4.46 7.31
N ARG A 54 24.84 3.58 6.76
CA ARG A 54 23.54 3.92 6.17
C ARG A 54 22.59 4.32 7.32
N GLY A 55 22.73 5.54 7.82
CA GLY A 55 22.05 6.04 9.02
C GLY A 55 20.52 6.02 8.94
N PRO A 56 19.82 6.24 10.07
CA PRO A 56 18.36 6.27 10.17
C PRO A 56 17.67 7.27 9.22
N ALA A 57 18.39 8.31 8.78
CA ALA A 57 17.95 9.25 7.75
C ALA A 57 17.62 8.56 6.41
N ALA A 58 18.39 7.56 5.98
CA ALA A 58 18.13 6.83 4.73
C ALA A 58 16.84 5.98 4.81
N ARG A 59 16.52 5.46 6.02
CA ARG A 59 15.26 4.72 6.25
C ARG A 59 14.04 5.65 6.23
N SER A 60 14.16 6.86 6.79
CA SER A 60 13.08 7.86 6.77
C SER A 60 12.76 8.34 5.35
N ARG A 61 13.77 8.59 4.52
CA ARG A 61 13.61 8.98 3.09
C ARG A 61 12.92 7.90 2.27
N ARG A 62 13.32 6.63 2.45
CA ARG A 62 12.67 5.49 1.77
C ARG A 62 11.20 5.31 2.17
N ARG A 63 10.87 5.53 3.46
CA ARG A 63 9.48 5.45 3.94
C ARG A 63 8.62 6.59 3.40
N ARG A 64 9.14 7.82 3.35
CA ARG A 64 8.45 8.97 2.74
C ARG A 64 8.16 8.71 1.26
N ARG A 65 9.18 8.36 0.47
CA ARG A 65 9.02 8.07 -0.96
C ARG A 65 7.99 6.97 -1.24
N ARG A 66 7.95 5.90 -0.44
CA ARG A 66 6.93 4.84 -0.57
C ARG A 66 5.51 5.31 -0.23
N ARG A 67 5.37 6.22 0.74
CA ARG A 67 4.06 6.82 1.06
C ARG A 67 3.60 7.73 -0.07
N ASP A 68 4.51 8.54 -0.61
CA ASP A 68 4.23 9.44 -1.71
C ASP A 68 3.84 8.64 -2.97
N GLU A 69 4.58 7.59 -3.32
CA GLU A 69 4.24 6.66 -4.41
C GLU A 69 2.87 5.98 -4.22
N ALA A 70 2.53 5.58 -2.99
CA ALA A 70 1.22 4.99 -2.69
C ALA A 70 0.08 6.02 -2.85
N GLU A 71 0.32 7.28 -2.48
CA GLU A 71 -0.64 8.35 -2.67
C GLU A 71 -0.85 8.66 -4.17
N VAL A 72 0.23 8.67 -4.96
CA VAL A 72 0.17 8.79 -6.43
C VAL A 72 -0.77 7.73 -7.00
N VAL A 73 -0.56 6.45 -6.67
CA VAL A 73 -1.39 5.36 -7.20
C VAL A 73 -2.85 5.49 -6.76
N ARG A 74 -3.08 5.91 -5.51
CA ARG A 74 -4.43 6.11 -4.97
C ARG A 74 -5.21 7.20 -5.71
N ARG A 75 -4.52 8.30 -6.05
CA ARG A 75 -5.09 9.52 -6.65
C ARG A 75 -5.02 9.54 -8.19
N LEU A 76 -4.28 8.62 -8.80
CA LEU A 76 -4.14 8.54 -10.26
C LEU A 76 -5.49 8.45 -11.00
N PRO A 77 -6.49 7.65 -10.57
CA PRO A 77 -7.79 7.62 -11.26
C PRO A 77 -8.49 8.99 -11.29
N GLU A 78 -8.40 9.75 -10.21
CA GLU A 78 -8.99 11.09 -10.09
C GLU A 78 -8.34 12.09 -11.05
N MET A 79 -7.01 12.00 -11.23
CA MET A 79 -6.30 12.80 -12.23
C MET A 79 -6.70 12.43 -13.66
N VAL A 80 -6.82 11.13 -13.96
CA VAL A 80 -7.22 10.66 -15.29
C VAL A 80 -8.64 11.14 -15.61
N ASP A 81 -9.55 11.09 -14.65
CA ASP A 81 -10.95 11.52 -14.82
C ASP A 81 -11.05 13.03 -15.10
N LEU A 82 -10.24 13.85 -14.42
CA LEU A 82 -10.14 15.29 -14.66
C LEU A 82 -9.65 15.57 -16.10
N LEU A 83 -8.63 14.85 -16.56
CA LEU A 83 -8.14 14.96 -17.94
C LEU A 83 -9.18 14.49 -18.95
N LEU A 84 -9.84 13.35 -18.68
CA LEU A 84 -10.88 12.80 -19.54
C LEU A 84 -12.05 13.77 -19.70
N LEU A 85 -12.46 14.45 -18.63
CA LEU A 85 -13.53 15.43 -18.65
C LEU A 85 -13.17 16.64 -19.53
N GLY A 86 -11.98 17.22 -19.36
CA GLY A 86 -11.58 18.38 -20.15
C GLY A 86 -11.32 18.05 -21.61
N VAL A 87 -10.60 16.95 -21.89
CA VAL A 87 -10.33 16.49 -23.25
C VAL A 87 -11.61 16.04 -23.95
N GLY A 88 -12.52 15.38 -23.24
CA GLY A 88 -13.83 15.01 -23.74
C GLY A 88 -14.73 16.21 -24.07
N ALA A 89 -14.46 17.37 -23.45
CA ALA A 89 -15.10 18.65 -23.78
C ALA A 89 -14.40 19.41 -24.94
N GLY A 90 -13.39 18.81 -25.57
CA GLY A 90 -12.65 19.40 -26.69
C GLY A 90 -11.48 20.30 -26.28
N LEU A 91 -11.09 20.33 -25.01
CA LEU A 91 -9.90 21.06 -24.57
C LEU A 91 -8.63 20.26 -24.83
N THR A 92 -7.53 20.96 -25.10
CA THR A 92 -6.21 20.32 -25.12
C THR A 92 -5.81 19.86 -23.72
N PRO A 93 -4.89 18.88 -23.57
CA PRO A 93 -4.42 18.43 -22.26
C PRO A 93 -3.81 19.56 -21.43
N ARG A 94 -3.01 20.43 -22.07
CA ARG A 94 -2.45 21.64 -21.47
C ARG A 94 -3.54 22.58 -20.97
N ALA A 95 -4.52 22.90 -21.81
CA ALA A 95 -5.62 23.81 -21.44
C ALA A 95 -6.48 23.23 -20.32
N THR A 96 -6.75 21.93 -20.36
CA THR A 96 -7.47 21.20 -19.31
C THR A 96 -6.75 21.33 -17.97
N LEU A 97 -5.45 21.05 -17.93
CA LEU A 97 -4.66 21.10 -16.70
C LEU A 97 -4.44 22.52 -16.18
N ALA A 98 -4.31 23.50 -17.07
CA ALA A 98 -4.25 24.91 -16.70
C ALA A 98 -5.59 25.37 -16.07
N ARG A 99 -6.73 25.01 -16.70
CA ARG A 99 -8.07 25.41 -16.24
C ARG A 99 -8.50 24.70 -14.97
N ALA A 100 -8.23 23.39 -14.88
CA ALA A 100 -8.62 22.56 -13.76
C ALA A 100 -7.55 22.49 -12.66
N ARG A 101 -6.53 23.37 -12.70
CA ARG A 101 -5.44 23.40 -11.73
C ARG A 101 -5.89 23.39 -10.26
N PRO A 102 -6.96 24.11 -9.85
CA PRO A 102 -7.46 24.07 -8.46
C PRO A 102 -7.98 22.70 -8.02
N PHE A 103 -8.42 21.86 -8.97
CA PHE A 103 -8.99 20.53 -8.72
C PHE A 103 -7.95 19.41 -8.84
N VAL A 104 -6.72 19.73 -9.26
CA VAL A 104 -5.66 18.75 -9.40
C VAL A 104 -5.31 18.16 -8.02
N PRO A 105 -5.44 16.82 -7.83
CA PRO A 105 -5.13 16.21 -6.55
C PRO A 105 -3.63 16.32 -6.23
N ALA A 106 -3.30 16.56 -4.95
CA ALA A 106 -1.95 16.27 -4.46
C ALA A 106 -1.73 14.75 -4.59
N PRO A 107 -0.61 14.26 -5.14
CA PRO A 107 0.72 14.87 -5.26
C PRO A 107 1.06 15.48 -6.64
N PHE A 108 0.10 15.58 -7.56
CA PHE A 108 0.38 15.95 -8.95
C PHE A 108 0.58 17.46 -9.15
N GLY A 109 0.01 18.30 -8.28
CA GLY A 109 0.04 19.75 -8.41
C GLY A 109 1.42 20.35 -8.77
N PRO A 110 2.47 20.13 -7.95
CA PRO A 110 3.80 20.68 -8.22
C PRO A 110 4.41 20.24 -9.56
N VAL A 111 4.08 19.02 -10.00
CA VAL A 111 4.56 18.46 -11.26
C VAL A 111 3.84 19.11 -12.44
N ILE A 112 2.54 19.34 -12.32
CA ILE A 112 1.76 20.06 -13.32
C ILE A 112 2.20 21.51 -13.42
N ASP A 113 2.45 22.19 -12.28
CA ASP A 113 2.98 23.57 -12.28
C ASP A 113 4.33 23.65 -13.02
N GLN A 114 5.21 22.69 -12.75
CA GLN A 114 6.51 22.62 -13.42
C GLN A 114 6.38 22.34 -14.92
N ALA A 115 5.44 21.47 -15.32
CA ALA A 115 5.18 21.17 -16.72
C ALA A 115 4.57 22.37 -17.46
N LEU A 116 3.58 23.03 -16.85
CA LEU A 116 2.95 24.23 -17.41
C LEU A 116 3.95 25.37 -17.53
N GLY A 117 4.73 25.66 -16.48
CA GLY A 117 5.72 26.75 -16.52
C GLY A 117 6.81 26.55 -17.57
N ARG A 118 7.26 25.30 -17.81
CA ARG A 118 8.19 24.99 -18.92
C ARG A 118 7.54 25.15 -20.29
N ALA A 119 6.27 24.79 -20.41
CA ALA A 119 5.51 24.93 -21.63
C ALA A 119 5.15 26.40 -21.92
N ASP A 120 5.00 27.24 -20.89
CA ASP A 120 4.85 28.70 -20.99
C ASP A 120 6.17 29.37 -21.40
N ALA A 121 7.31 28.80 -21.02
CA ALA A 121 8.65 29.22 -21.44
C ALA A 121 9.02 28.79 -22.88
N GLY A 122 8.05 28.32 -23.68
CA GLY A 122 8.24 27.93 -25.08
C GLY A 122 8.59 26.45 -25.32
N GLY A 123 8.59 25.61 -24.29
CA GLY A 123 8.75 24.17 -24.45
C GLY A 123 7.48 23.47 -24.94
N LEU A 124 7.65 22.26 -25.49
CA LEU A 124 6.52 21.34 -25.74
C LEU A 124 5.92 20.88 -24.42
N PHE A 125 4.59 20.84 -24.33
CA PHE A 125 3.89 20.44 -23.12
C PHE A 125 4.11 18.96 -22.81
N ALA A 126 3.96 18.08 -23.82
CA ALA A 126 4.28 16.65 -23.74
C ALA A 126 5.68 16.39 -23.12
N ASP A 127 6.73 16.97 -23.68
CA ASP A 127 8.11 16.82 -23.18
C ASP A 127 8.27 17.33 -21.75
N SER A 128 7.66 18.48 -21.46
CA SER A 128 7.73 19.11 -20.15
C SER A 128 7.02 18.25 -19.11
N LEU A 129 5.88 17.67 -19.46
CA LEU A 129 5.12 16.75 -18.62
C LEU A 129 5.90 15.46 -18.38
N GLU A 130 6.51 14.89 -19.41
CA GLU A 130 7.32 13.67 -19.28
C GLU A 130 8.50 13.86 -18.32
N ARG A 131 9.25 14.96 -18.48
CA ARG A 131 10.37 15.29 -17.58
C ARG A 131 9.94 15.53 -16.15
N SER A 132 8.79 16.21 -15.95
CA SER A 132 8.29 16.54 -14.61
C SER A 132 7.71 15.30 -13.91
N ALA A 133 7.00 14.46 -14.65
CA ALA A 133 6.30 13.29 -14.12
C ALA A 133 7.23 12.17 -13.65
N ALA A 134 8.50 12.18 -14.06
CA ALA A 134 9.53 11.27 -13.56
C ALA A 134 9.63 11.26 -12.02
N ALA A 135 9.30 12.37 -11.35
CA ALA A 135 9.29 12.50 -9.90
C ALA A 135 8.17 11.70 -9.19
N LEU A 136 7.06 11.42 -9.88
CA LEU A 136 5.88 10.73 -9.31
C LEU A 136 6.03 9.19 -9.34
N GLY A 137 7.02 8.68 -10.06
CA GLY A 137 7.29 7.26 -10.17
C GLY A 137 6.56 6.56 -11.32
N PRO A 138 6.71 5.22 -11.42
CA PRO A 138 6.35 4.47 -12.63
C PRO A 138 4.85 4.36 -12.90
N ALA A 139 4.01 4.57 -11.89
CA ALA A 139 2.55 4.44 -12.02
C ALA A 139 1.94 5.48 -12.96
N VAL A 140 2.59 6.64 -13.12
CA VAL A 140 2.10 7.75 -13.95
C VAL A 140 2.55 7.63 -15.41
N ARG A 141 3.53 6.75 -15.70
CA ARG A 141 4.07 6.57 -17.06
C ARG A 141 3.00 6.27 -18.12
N PRO A 142 2.00 5.40 -17.89
CA PRO A 142 0.97 5.13 -18.90
C PRO A 142 0.11 6.36 -19.22
N LEU A 143 -0.17 7.20 -18.22
CA LEU A 143 -0.90 8.45 -18.41
C LEU A 143 -0.10 9.45 -19.25
N VAL A 144 1.17 9.65 -18.89
CA VAL A 144 2.08 10.54 -19.62
C VAL A 144 2.27 10.08 -21.05
N ALA A 145 2.52 8.79 -21.27
CA ALA A 145 2.68 8.22 -22.60
C ALA A 145 1.44 8.43 -23.47
N ALA A 146 0.23 8.31 -22.91
CA ALA A 146 -1.00 8.61 -23.63
C ALA A 146 -1.08 10.08 -24.06
N VAL A 147 -0.72 11.02 -23.17
CA VAL A 147 -0.71 12.46 -23.48
C VAL A 147 0.36 12.79 -24.52
N VAL A 148 1.57 12.25 -24.39
CA VAL A 148 2.67 12.44 -25.33
C VAL A 148 2.31 11.93 -26.73
N ALA A 149 1.74 10.71 -26.81
CA ALA A 149 1.29 10.13 -28.07
C ALA A 149 0.15 10.95 -28.70
N GLY A 150 -0.80 11.44 -27.89
CA GLY A 150 -1.88 12.30 -28.39
C GLY A 150 -1.39 13.63 -28.98
N GLU A 151 -0.35 14.24 -28.40
CA GLU A 151 0.24 15.48 -28.93
C GLU A 151 1.14 15.24 -30.14
N HIS A 152 1.94 14.17 -30.16
CA HIS A 152 2.92 13.92 -31.24
C HIS A 152 2.30 13.24 -32.46
N GLU A 153 1.45 12.24 -32.24
CA GLU A 153 0.92 11.37 -33.29
C GLU A 153 -0.52 11.76 -33.69
N GLY A 154 -1.15 12.71 -32.98
CA GLY A 154 -2.53 13.14 -33.23
C GLY A 154 -3.58 12.05 -32.94
N VAL A 155 -3.21 11.02 -32.18
CA VAL A 155 -4.10 9.91 -31.83
C VAL A 155 -5.20 10.40 -30.89
N GLU A 156 -6.40 9.84 -31.05
CA GLU A 156 -7.54 10.17 -30.20
C GLU A 156 -7.23 9.86 -28.72
N LEU A 157 -7.19 10.92 -27.90
CA LEU A 157 -6.70 10.83 -26.52
C LEU A 157 -7.73 10.23 -25.55
N VAL A 158 -9.03 10.42 -25.82
CA VAL A 158 -10.13 9.91 -24.99
C VAL A 158 -10.09 8.39 -24.79
N PRO A 159 -10.01 7.54 -25.83
CA PRO A 159 -9.94 6.09 -25.64
C PRO A 159 -8.67 5.65 -24.91
N ALA A 160 -7.52 6.32 -25.13
CA ALA A 160 -6.28 6.03 -24.43
C ALA A 160 -6.40 6.37 -22.92
N LEU A 161 -6.93 7.55 -22.58
CA LEU A 161 -7.19 7.96 -21.20
C LEU A 161 -8.19 7.04 -20.50
N ARG A 162 -9.26 6.59 -21.18
CA ARG A 162 -10.20 5.59 -20.61
C ARG A 162 -9.50 4.30 -20.22
N ARG A 163 -8.66 3.75 -21.11
CA ARG A 163 -7.88 2.53 -20.81
C ARG A 163 -6.95 2.72 -19.62
N VAL A 164 -6.25 3.85 -19.55
CA VAL A 164 -5.36 4.19 -18.42
C VAL A 164 -6.17 4.34 -17.12
N GLY A 165 -7.34 4.97 -17.18
CA GLY A 165 -8.23 5.15 -16.04
C GLY A 165 -8.77 3.83 -15.49
N ASP A 166 -9.19 2.93 -16.38
CA ASP A 166 -9.66 1.59 -16.00
C ASP A 166 -8.54 0.79 -15.33
N GLU A 167 -7.33 0.81 -15.89
CA GLU A 167 -6.17 0.15 -15.31
C GLU A 167 -5.80 0.75 -13.94
N ALA A 168 -5.83 2.08 -13.81
CA ALA A 168 -5.58 2.74 -12.53
C ALA A 168 -6.63 2.36 -11.46
N ARG A 169 -7.92 2.27 -11.84
CA ARG A 169 -9.00 1.80 -10.95
C ARG A 169 -8.80 0.33 -10.55
N ARG A 170 -8.42 -0.54 -11.50
CA ARG A 170 -8.09 -1.95 -11.22
C ARG A 170 -6.93 -2.06 -10.24
N ARG A 171 -5.84 -1.31 -10.44
CA ARG A 171 -4.68 -1.28 -9.52
C ARG A 171 -5.05 -0.80 -8.14
N ARG A 172 -5.88 0.25 -8.03
CA ARG A 172 -6.38 0.74 -6.73
C ARG A 172 -7.16 -0.33 -5.97
N ARG A 173 -7.98 -1.13 -6.68
CA ARG A 173 -8.71 -2.27 -6.10
C ARG A 173 -7.77 -3.41 -5.70
N ALA A 174 -6.82 -3.77 -6.56
CA ALA A 174 -5.83 -4.80 -6.27
C ALA A 174 -5.00 -4.50 -5.00
N MET A 175 -4.62 -3.24 -4.78
CA MET A 175 -3.94 -2.81 -3.55
C MET A 175 -4.78 -2.97 -2.27
N ALA A 176 -6.12 -2.95 -2.39
CA ALA A 176 -7.02 -3.26 -1.29
C ALA A 176 -7.16 -4.78 -1.09
N GLU A 177 -7.22 -5.54 -2.18
CA GLU A 177 -7.39 -7.00 -2.20
C GLU A 177 -6.15 -7.77 -1.74
N GLU A 178 -4.94 -7.24 -1.94
CA GLU A 178 -3.69 -7.84 -1.41
C GLU A 178 -3.71 -8.02 0.13
N ARG A 179 -4.55 -7.26 0.84
CA ARG A 179 -4.75 -7.41 2.29
C ARG A 179 -5.74 -8.52 2.62
N ILE A 180 -6.69 -8.79 1.73
CA ILE A 180 -7.74 -9.81 1.88
C ILE A 180 -7.19 -11.21 1.61
N ARG A 181 -6.22 -11.35 0.68
CA ARG A 181 -5.56 -12.65 0.40
C ARG A 181 -4.83 -13.28 1.59
N ARG A 182 -4.61 -12.55 2.68
CA ARG A 182 -4.01 -13.10 3.93
C ARG A 182 -5.05 -13.67 4.91
N LEU A 183 -6.34 -13.46 4.68
CA LEU A 183 -7.42 -13.94 5.55
C LEU A 183 -7.51 -15.48 5.59
N PRO A 184 -7.47 -16.22 4.46
CA PRO A 184 -7.71 -17.66 4.51
C PRO A 184 -6.64 -18.40 5.32
N VAL A 185 -5.38 -18.04 5.11
CA VAL A 185 -4.24 -18.71 5.76
C VAL A 185 -4.18 -18.36 7.26
N THR A 186 -4.64 -17.18 7.65
CA THR A 186 -4.71 -16.80 9.07
C THR A 186 -5.84 -17.54 9.81
N MET A 187 -6.93 -17.91 9.11
CA MET A 187 -8.06 -18.68 9.67
C MET A 187 -7.77 -20.19 9.79
N LEU A 188 -6.83 -20.73 9.01
CA LEU A 188 -6.45 -22.15 9.12
C LEU A 188 -5.73 -22.48 10.43
N GLY A 189 -4.96 -21.53 10.99
CA GLY A 189 -4.28 -21.69 12.27
C GLY A 189 -5.22 -22.06 13.44
N PRO A 190 -6.24 -21.24 13.76
CA PRO A 190 -7.20 -21.55 14.83
C PRO A 190 -8.03 -22.81 14.53
N LEU A 191 -8.34 -23.09 13.26
CA LEU A 191 -9.11 -24.28 12.88
C LEU A 191 -8.33 -25.57 13.19
N VAL A 192 -7.05 -25.64 12.79
CA VAL A 192 -6.18 -26.80 13.09
C VAL A 192 -5.99 -26.98 14.60
N LEU A 193 -5.87 -25.88 15.36
CA LEU A 193 -5.74 -25.91 16.82
C LEU A 193 -7.00 -26.45 17.53
N CYS A 194 -8.19 -26.31 16.93
CA CYS A 194 -9.44 -26.86 17.48
C CYS A 194 -9.69 -28.32 17.09
N VAL A 195 -9.34 -28.70 15.86
CA VAL A 195 -9.61 -30.06 15.34
C VAL A 195 -8.69 -31.11 15.98
N LEU A 196 -7.41 -30.79 16.17
CA LEU A 196 -6.42 -31.72 16.74
C LEU A 196 -6.77 -32.21 18.17
N PRO A 197 -7.14 -31.34 19.13
CA PRO A 197 -7.55 -31.80 20.47
C PRO A 197 -8.88 -32.54 20.46
N ALA A 198 -9.84 -32.15 19.61
CA ALA A 198 -11.10 -32.85 19.46
C ALA A 198 -10.87 -34.28 18.93
N PHE A 199 -10.00 -34.43 17.92
CA PHE A 199 -9.65 -35.73 17.35
C PHE A 199 -8.90 -36.63 18.32
N ALA A 200 -7.97 -36.07 19.11
CA ALA A 200 -7.29 -36.79 20.19
C ALA A 200 -8.26 -37.28 21.27
N LEU A 201 -9.23 -36.46 21.68
CA LEU A 201 -10.29 -36.89 22.59
C LEU A 201 -11.11 -38.03 22.00
N LEU A 202 -11.52 -37.90 20.72
CA LEU A 202 -12.38 -38.87 20.05
C LEU A 202 -11.71 -40.24 19.87
N THR A 203 -10.38 -40.27 19.71
CA THR A 203 -9.60 -41.50 19.54
C THR A 203 -9.19 -42.13 20.87
N VAL A 204 -8.78 -41.32 21.85
CA VAL A 204 -8.34 -41.82 23.18
C VAL A 204 -9.53 -42.24 24.05
N ALA A 205 -10.66 -41.54 23.98
CA ALA A 205 -11.84 -41.84 24.81
C ALA A 205 -12.35 -43.29 24.70
N PRO A 206 -12.60 -43.87 23.51
CA PRO A 206 -13.06 -45.26 23.40
C PRO A 206 -12.00 -46.26 23.85
N LEU A 207 -10.72 -45.98 23.61
CA LEU A 207 -9.62 -46.87 24.01
C LEU A 207 -9.53 -46.99 25.54
N VAL A 208 -9.68 -45.87 26.24
CA VAL A 208 -9.70 -45.86 27.72
C VAL A 208 -10.95 -46.53 28.26
N LEU A 209 -12.12 -46.30 27.65
CA LEU A 209 -13.36 -46.98 28.04
C LEU A 209 -13.27 -48.50 27.87
N ALA A 210 -12.71 -48.97 26.76
CA ALA A 210 -12.51 -50.39 26.51
C ALA A 210 -11.50 -51.01 27.49
N ALA A 211 -10.37 -50.34 27.74
CA ALA A 211 -9.38 -50.82 28.70
C ALA A 211 -9.94 -50.90 30.13
N LEU A 212 -10.75 -49.93 30.56
CA LEU A 212 -11.39 -49.95 31.87
C LEU A 212 -12.46 -51.04 32.00
N ALA A 213 -13.18 -51.34 30.92
CA ALA A 213 -14.15 -52.44 30.88
C ALA A 213 -13.44 -53.80 30.99
N ASP A 214 -12.31 -53.98 30.31
CA ASP A 214 -11.49 -55.20 30.39
C ASP A 214 -10.84 -55.41 31.77
N LEU A 215 -10.52 -54.32 32.47
CA LEU A 215 -9.88 -54.35 33.80
C LEU A 215 -10.85 -54.66 34.97
N GLY A 216 -12.13 -54.96 34.68
CA GLY A 216 -13.01 -55.60 35.64
C GLY A 216 -13.41 -54.74 36.84
N ILE A 217 -13.74 -53.46 36.61
CA ILE A 217 -14.45 -52.63 37.61
C ILE A 217 -15.93 -52.57 37.24
N THR A 218 -16.59 -53.73 37.32
CA THR A 218 -18.05 -53.87 37.47
C THR A 218 -18.31 -55.06 38.38
#